data_AF-A0A392PMB4-F1
#
_entry.id   AF-A0A392PMB4-F1
#
_cell.length_a   1.000
_cell.length_b   1.000
_cell.length_c   1.000
_cell.angle_alpha   90.00
_cell.angle_beta   90.00
_cell.angle_gamma   90.00
#
_symmetry.space_group_name_H-M   'P 1'
#
loop_
_entity.id
_entity.type
_entity.pdbx_description
1 polymer ?
#
loop_
_entity_poly.entity_id
_entity_poly.type
_entity_poly.pdbx_seq_one_letter_code
_entity_poly.pdbx_strand_id
1 'polypeptide(L)'
;MSGFGHDPISDIYKVVVVLLAFHNVHNTGNYFSENEVKVHTLGTDSWKSVSMFPFAGVFVQKLGQYASGKINWLVYTNIMQGQCFIASLDLGNESYQKGLLPDDSGE
;
A
#
# COMPACT_ATOMS: atom_id res chain seq x y z
N MET A 1 -0.32 7.55 -1.67
CA MET A 1 -0.39 7.09 -0.26
C MET A 1 1.04 6.97 0.25
N SER A 2 1.27 7.02 1.55
CA SER A 2 2.61 6.81 2.10
C SER A 2 2.57 6.14 3.47
N GLY A 3 3.71 5.66 3.92
CA GLY A 3 3.91 5.23 5.30
C GLY A 3 5.40 5.17 5.64
N PHE A 4 5.69 5.07 6.92
CA PHE A 4 7.03 4.99 7.47
C PHE A 4 7.04 3.94 8.56
N GLY A 5 8.08 3.11 8.64
CA GLY A 5 8.15 2.06 9.63
C GLY A 5 9.52 1.39 9.72
N HIS A 6 9.68 0.56 10.75
CA HIS A 6 10.89 -0.22 10.99
C HIS A 6 10.75 -1.63 10.43
N ASP A 7 11.72 -2.05 9.62
CA ASP A 7 11.89 -3.43 9.19
C ASP A 7 12.65 -4.21 10.28
N PRO A 8 11.98 -5.13 11.01
CA PRO A 8 12.61 -5.87 12.10
C PRO A 8 13.61 -6.93 11.65
N ILE A 9 13.65 -7.28 10.35
CA ILE A 9 14.60 -8.27 9.80
C ILE A 9 15.95 -7.61 9.53
N SER A 10 15.92 -6.43 8.88
CA SER A 10 17.15 -5.69 8.54
C SER A 10 17.57 -4.68 9.61
N ASP A 11 16.72 -4.43 10.61
CA ASP A 11 16.89 -3.41 11.65
C ASP A 11 17.04 -1.97 11.09
N ILE A 12 16.34 -1.69 9.98
CA ILE A 12 16.41 -0.41 9.28
C ILE A 12 15.01 0.15 9.05
N TYR A 13 14.90 1.47 9.12
CA TYR A 13 13.66 2.17 8.80
C TYR A 13 13.46 2.32 7.30
N LYS A 14 12.20 2.22 6.87
CA LYS A 14 11.80 2.34 5.47
C LYS A 14 10.69 3.37 5.31
N VAL A 15 10.76 4.13 4.23
CA VAL A 15 9.69 5.00 3.73
C VAL A 15 9.03 4.29 2.56
N VAL A 16 7.71 4.21 2.57
CA VAL A 16 6.93 3.63 1.48
C VAL A 16 6.05 4.70 0.86
N VAL A 17 6.03 4.76 -0.46
CA VAL A 17 5.12 5.62 -1.23
C VAL A 17 4.38 4.77 -2.25
N VAL A 18 3.07 4.99 -2.33
CA VAL A 18 2.21 4.44 -3.38
C VAL A 18 1.80 5.58 -4.29
N LEU A 19 2.26 5.52 -5.53
CA LEU A 19 2.06 6.51 -6.58
C LEU A 19 0.99 6.01 -7.55
N LEU A 20 0.11 6.91 -7.96
CA LEU A 20 -0.84 6.63 -9.03
C LEU A 20 -0.16 6.93 -10.37
N ALA A 21 0.20 5.89 -11.11
CA ALA A 21 0.79 6.00 -12.42
C ALA A 21 -0.30 5.91 -13.49
N PHE A 22 -0.31 6.85 -14.43
CA PHE A 22 -1.22 6.84 -15.56
C PHE A 22 -0.47 6.39 -16.81
N HIS A 23 -0.89 5.25 -17.37
CA HIS A 23 -0.30 4.70 -18.58
C HIS A 23 -1.26 4.88 -19.75
N ASN A 24 -0.73 5.40 -20.87
CA ASN A 24 -1.49 5.52 -22.13
C ASN A 24 -1.39 4.19 -22.88
N VAL A 25 -2.52 3.56 -23.13
CA VAL A 25 -2.58 2.32 -23.91
C VAL A 25 -2.42 2.68 -25.38
N HIS A 26 -1.25 2.39 -25.96
CA HIS A 26 -1.03 2.39 -27.40
C HIS A 26 -1.42 3.68 -28.15
N ASN A 27 -1.28 4.87 -27.54
CA ASN A 27 -1.72 6.15 -28.12
C ASN A 27 -3.21 6.20 -28.51
N THR A 28 -4.03 5.30 -27.96
CA THR A 28 -5.47 5.21 -28.27
C THR A 28 -6.30 6.26 -27.52
N GLY A 29 -5.68 7.03 -26.62
CA GLY A 29 -6.37 7.97 -25.73
C GLY A 29 -6.98 7.32 -24.49
N ASN A 30 -6.91 5.98 -24.37
CA ASN A 30 -7.32 5.25 -23.18
C ASN A 30 -6.20 5.25 -22.14
N TYR A 31 -6.52 5.70 -20.93
CA TYR A 31 -5.63 5.67 -19.77
C TYR A 31 -6.07 4.59 -18.80
N PHE A 32 -5.12 3.80 -18.31
CA PHE A 32 -5.33 2.99 -17.11
C PHE A 32 -4.42 3.48 -16.00
N SER A 33 -4.94 3.44 -14.77
CA SER A 33 -4.21 3.84 -13.57
C SER A 33 -3.69 2.61 -12.85
N GLU A 34 -2.38 2.56 -12.63
CA GLU A 34 -1.74 1.55 -11.80
C GLU A 34 -1.19 2.16 -10.53
N ASN A 35 -1.17 1.37 -9.46
CA ASN A 35 -0.57 1.78 -8.19
C ASN A 35 0.86 1.24 -8.14
N GLU A 36 1.84 2.13 -8.41
CA GLU A 36 3.26 1.81 -8.27
C GLU A 36 3.68 2.02 -6.81
N VAL A 37 4.31 1.01 -6.20
CA VAL A 37 4.83 1.12 -4.83
C VAL A 37 6.34 1.22 -4.86
N LYS A 38 6.86 2.27 -4.22
CA LYS A 38 8.29 2.47 -4.04
C LYS A 38 8.64 2.45 -2.55
N VAL A 39 9.75 1.80 -2.26
CA VAL A 39 10.31 1.67 -0.92
C VAL A 39 11.69 2.30 -0.93
N HIS A 40 11.93 3.17 0.05
CA HIS A 40 13.24 3.74 0.34
C HIS A 40 13.71 3.24 1.69
N THR A 41 14.93 2.73 1.72
CA THR A 41 15.60 2.28 2.93
C THR A 41 16.43 3.44 3.47
N LEU A 42 16.21 3.85 4.72
CA LEU A 42 16.99 4.94 5.31
C LEU A 42 18.47 4.58 5.33
N GLY A 43 19.31 5.56 5.00
CA GLY A 43 20.77 5.37 4.90
C GLY A 43 21.25 4.90 3.52
N THR A 44 20.34 4.73 2.55
CA THR A 44 20.69 4.58 1.13
C THR A 44 20.23 5.80 0.33
N ASP A 45 20.67 5.92 -0.92
CA ASP A 45 20.27 7.01 -1.82
C ASP A 45 19.29 6.55 -2.93
N SER A 46 18.68 5.37 -2.77
CA SER A 46 17.86 4.76 -3.81
C SER A 46 16.44 4.42 -3.36
N TRP A 47 15.52 4.49 -4.31
CA TRP A 47 14.16 3.97 -4.20
C TRP A 47 14.05 2.70 -5.01
N LYS A 48 13.47 1.66 -4.42
CA LYS A 48 13.21 0.38 -5.08
C LYS A 48 11.71 0.28 -5.38
N SER A 49 11.36 -0.07 -6.62
CA SER A 49 9.98 -0.46 -6.94
C SER A 49 9.75 -1.89 -6.44
N VAL A 50 8.66 -2.09 -5.69
CA VAL A 50 8.23 -3.41 -5.21
C VAL A 50 7.04 -3.90 -6.02
N SER A 51 6.57 -5.12 -5.73
CA SER A 51 5.43 -5.70 -6.44
C SER A 51 4.24 -4.74 -6.44
N MET A 52 3.48 -4.77 -7.54
CA MET A 52 2.33 -3.87 -7.73
C MET A 52 1.36 -4.01 -6.58
N PHE A 53 0.81 -2.88 -6.14
CA PHE A 53 -0.25 -2.89 -5.16
C PHE A 53 -1.47 -3.60 -5.77
N PRO A 54 -1.94 -4.73 -5.21
CA PRO A 54 -2.89 -5.60 -5.88
C PRO A 54 -4.33 -5.06 -5.89
N PHE A 55 -4.54 -3.83 -5.41
CA PHE A 55 -5.85 -3.22 -5.28
C PHE A 55 -5.93 -1.98 -6.18
N ALA A 56 -6.40 -2.16 -7.42
CA ALA A 56 -6.67 -1.09 -8.37
C ALA A 56 -8.08 -0.51 -8.16
N GLY A 57 -8.28 0.78 -8.49
CA GLY A 57 -9.60 1.42 -8.46
C GLY A 57 -10.20 1.66 -7.07
N VAL A 58 -9.40 1.57 -6.01
CA VAL A 58 -9.84 1.73 -4.62
C VAL A 58 -9.39 3.07 -4.03
N PHE A 59 -10.18 3.60 -3.10
CA PHE A 59 -9.78 4.76 -2.30
C PHE A 59 -9.01 4.28 -1.08
N VAL A 60 -7.78 4.75 -0.93
CA VAL A 60 -6.93 4.36 0.20
C VAL A 60 -6.67 5.57 1.07
N GLN A 61 -6.75 5.39 2.39
CA GLN A 61 -6.34 6.44 3.32
C GLN A 61 -4.89 6.84 3.05
N LYS A 62 -4.63 8.15 2.98
CA LYS A 62 -3.35 8.67 2.47
C LYS A 62 -2.15 8.24 3.31
N LEU A 63 -2.34 8.07 4.62
CA LEU A 63 -1.30 7.75 5.59
C LEU A 63 -1.52 6.33 6.11
N GLY A 64 -0.50 5.48 5.91
CA GLY A 64 -0.46 4.13 6.46
C GLY A 64 0.15 4.14 7.85
N GLN A 65 -0.36 3.26 8.70
CA GLN A 65 0.06 3.15 10.10
C GLN A 65 1.00 1.97 10.29
N TYR A 66 2.13 2.25 10.92
CA TYR A 66 3.10 1.22 11.29
C TYR A 66 2.60 0.40 12.48
N ALA A 67 2.62 -0.92 12.33
CA ALA A 67 2.44 -1.86 13.44
C ALA A 67 3.18 -3.17 13.13
N SER A 68 4.02 -3.61 14.06
CA SER A 68 4.66 -4.94 14.03
C SER A 68 5.36 -5.28 12.71
N GLY A 69 6.25 -4.40 12.24
CA GLY A 69 6.98 -4.61 10.97
C GLY A 69 6.17 -4.38 9.70
N LYS A 70 4.91 -3.91 9.80
CA LYS A 70 4.02 -3.70 8.65
C LYS A 70 3.50 -2.27 8.60
N ILE A 71 3.27 -1.78 7.39
CA ILE A 71 2.49 -0.57 7.17
C ILE A 71 1.07 -0.99 6.76
N ASN A 72 0.08 -0.43 7.44
CA ASN A 72 -1.33 -0.80 7.29
C ASN A 72 -2.12 0.40 6.77
N TRP A 73 -2.86 0.20 5.69
CA TRP A 73 -3.77 1.20 5.13
C TRP A 73 -5.21 0.70 5.17
N LEU A 74 -6.14 1.60 5.50
CA LEU A 74 -7.56 1.35 5.29
C LEU A 74 -7.90 1.60 3.82
N VAL A 75 -8.41 0.57 3.16
CA VAL A 75 -8.75 0.54 1.73
C VAL A 75 -10.25 0.39 1.55
N TYR A 76 -10.87 1.28 0.79
CA TYR A 76 -12.30 1.25 0.48
C TYR A 76 -12.53 0.69 -0.93
N THR A 77 -13.26 -0.43 -1.02
CA THR A 77 -13.71 -1.01 -2.29
C THR A 77 -14.98 -0.34 -2.79
N ASN A 78 -15.83 0.12 -1.87
CA ASN A 78 -17.02 0.89 -2.18
C ASN A 78 -17.30 1.89 -1.05
N ILE A 79 -17.01 3.18 -1.29
CA ILE A 79 -17.24 4.24 -0.30
C ILE A 79 -18.72 4.32 0.07
N MET A 80 -19.62 4.18 -0.91
CA MET A 80 -21.07 4.34 -0.69
C MET A 80 -21.65 3.23 0.19
N GLN A 81 -21.05 2.04 0.16
CA GLN A 81 -21.47 0.87 0.95
C GLN A 81 -20.63 0.68 2.22
N GLY A 82 -19.67 1.58 2.50
CA GLY A 82 -18.75 1.45 3.64
C GLY A 82 -17.83 0.22 3.57
N GLN A 83 -17.79 -0.48 2.44
CA GLN A 83 -16.99 -1.69 2.29
C GLN A 83 -15.52 -1.32 2.25
N CYS A 84 -14.79 -1.72 3.30
CA CYS A 84 -13.37 -1.52 3.40
C CYS A 84 -12.64 -2.78 3.93
N PHE A 85 -11.33 -2.76 3.86
CA PHE A 85 -10.46 -3.78 4.41
C PHE A 85 -9.10 -3.15 4.75
N ILE A 86 -8.28 -3.87 5.52
CA ILE A 86 -6.92 -3.43 5.82
C ILE A 86 -5.97 -4.04 4.80
N ALA A 87 -5.25 -3.21 4.05
CA ALA A 87 -4.11 -3.67 3.27
C ALA A 87 -2.84 -3.47 4.10
N SER A 88 -2.05 -4.52 4.25
CA SER A 88 -0.77 -4.47 4.95
C SER A 88 0.36 -4.73 3.97
N LEU A 89 1.44 -3.96 4.06
CA LEU A 89 2.73 -4.25 3.44
C LEU A 89 3.71 -4.63 4.53
N ASP A 90 4.26 -5.84 4.44
CA ASP A 90 5.34 -6.30 5.30
C ASP A 90 6.66 -5.68 4.84
N LEU A 91 7.33 -4.97 5.75
CA LEU A 91 8.56 -4.25 5.42
C LEU A 91 9.77 -5.17 5.27
N GLY A 92 9.75 -6.36 5.86
CA GLY A 92 10.87 -7.29 5.84
C GLY A 92 10.98 -8.06 4.53
N ASN A 93 9.86 -8.54 4.02
CA ASN A 93 9.81 -9.32 2.77
C ASN A 93 9.09 -8.61 1.60
N GLU A 94 8.60 -7.38 1.81
CA GLU A 94 7.94 -6.55 0.80
C GLU A 94 6.71 -7.23 0.17
N SER A 95 5.97 -8.02 0.97
CA SER A 95 4.76 -8.72 0.55
C SER A 95 3.47 -8.08 1.08
N TYR A 96 2.38 -8.23 0.34
CA TYR A 96 1.07 -7.70 0.73
C TYR A 96 0.21 -8.74 1.43
N GLN A 97 -0.60 -8.26 2.37
CA GLN A 97 -1.63 -9.04 3.04
C GLN A 97 -2.93 -8.26 3.07
N LYS A 98 -4.05 -8.96 2.88
CA LYS A 98 -5.39 -8.44 3.09
C LYS A 98 -5.89 -8.87 4.46
N GLY A 99 -6.02 -7.92 5.37
CA GLY A 99 -6.69 -8.11 6.66
C GLY A 99 -8.20 -7.93 6.53
N LEU A 100 -8.94 -8.75 7.28
CA LEU A 100 -10.38 -8.54 7.48
C LEU A 100 -10.61 -7.38 8.46
N LEU A 101 -11.73 -6.68 8.30
CA LEU A 101 -12.19 -5.80 9.36
C LEU A 101 -12.64 -6.64 10.55
N PRO A 102 -12.63 -6.09 11.78
CA PRO A 102 -13.34 -6.72 12.89
C PRO A 102 -14.77 -6.99 12.46
N ASP A 103 -15.27 -8.21 12.69
CA ASP A 103 -16.69 -8.47 12.49
C ASP A 103 -17.49 -7.62 13.47
N ASP A 104 -18.55 -6.98 12.97
CA ASP A 104 -19.55 -6.28 13.78
C ASP A 104 -20.39 -7.25 14.64
N SER A 105 -20.09 -8.55 14.63
CA SER A 105 -20.69 -9.52 15.54
C SER A 105 -20.14 -9.32 16.95
N GLY A 106 -20.58 -8.23 17.58
CA GLY A 106 -20.75 -8.22 19.03
C GLY A 106 -21.86 -9.19 19.39
N GLU A 107 -21.53 -10.48 19.50
CA GLU A 107 -22.26 -11.46 20.30
C GLU A 107 -21.27 -12.24 21.18
#